data_AF-A0A164E3M9-F1
#
_entry.id   AF-A0A164E3M9-F1
#
_cell.length_a   1.000
_cell.length_b   1.000
_cell.length_c   1.000
_cell.angle_alpha   90.00
_cell.angle_beta   90.00
_cell.angle_gamma   90.00
#
_symmetry.space_group_name_H-M   'P 1'
#
loop_
_entity.id
_entity.type
_entity.pdbx_description
1 polymer ?
#
loop_
_entity_poly.entity_id
_entity_poly.type
_entity_poly.pdbx_seq_one_letter_code
_entity_poly.pdbx_strand_id
1 'polypeptide(L)'
;MDAIGGGVLVAVAATLWVAYLLPSWLRRRQYLATERNAVRLQQTLRILAETAETPGEVRVGMTARDIAAQERILHEHELAARLEAQAAENLAIAERIAAEEAAAAAERELAERAARARAEAARAADAATGASPTLRAAGLTRRGLRRRRAACSLVLLTSLLTALVGLVALPFGGTPLIALGGAGGVAIALIGLVVLARVRPAPVAVVAAPIVRPEAQPFEPIETDEDEVDREPGEGWTPQPLPKPLHLSRGTIAASAMASIAEAEQLKRAAAEAELAERAERLEPQVPVLRPAAASAAPATDAEPAEERSPVAVNGGPDASSPYARMGIIDAAEPGISDLDLVLRRRRTAV
;
A
#
# COMPACT_ATOMS: atom_id res chain seq x y z
N MET A 1 -24.96 -1.16 11.92
CA MET A 1 -24.23 -0.58 13.06
C MET A 1 -23.19 0.40 12.54
N ASP A 2 -23.68 1.60 12.23
CA ASP A 2 -23.10 2.94 12.37
C ASP A 2 -21.58 3.15 12.38
N ALA A 3 -20.89 2.79 11.29
CA ALA A 3 -19.53 3.29 11.02
C ALA A 3 -19.47 4.83 11.01
N ILE A 4 -20.58 5.50 10.67
CA ILE A 4 -20.71 6.96 10.69
C ILE A 4 -20.80 7.48 12.14
N GLY A 5 -21.46 6.75 13.04
CA GLY A 5 -21.58 7.14 14.45
C GLY A 5 -20.25 6.98 15.21
N GLY A 6 -19.51 5.90 14.95
CA GLY A 6 -18.22 5.65 15.59
C GLY A 6 -17.17 6.71 15.23
N GLY A 7 -17.07 7.08 13.95
CA GLY A 7 -16.12 8.12 13.51
C GLY A 7 -16.41 9.50 14.12
N VAL A 8 -17.69 9.86 14.25
CA VAL A 8 -18.10 11.11 14.90
C VAL A 8 -17.76 11.09 16.39
N LEU A 9 -18.00 9.98 17.09
CA LEU A 9 -17.67 9.85 18.50
C LEU A 9 -16.15 9.98 18.75
N VAL A 10 -15.34 9.36 17.90
CA VAL A 10 -13.86 9.45 17.96
C VAL A 10 -13.40 10.88 17.67
N ALA A 11 -13.99 11.56 16.68
CA ALA A 11 -13.64 12.95 16.39
C ALA A 11 -13.98 13.90 17.55
N VAL A 12 -15.14 13.70 18.20
CA VAL A 12 -15.52 14.46 19.40
C VAL A 12 -14.58 14.17 20.57
N ALA A 13 -14.24 12.90 20.80
CA ALA A 13 -13.32 12.50 21.86
C ALA A 13 -11.91 13.07 21.63
N ALA A 14 -11.39 13.02 20.38
CA ALA A 14 -10.11 13.60 20.02
C ALA A 14 -10.10 15.12 20.19
N THR A 15 -11.18 15.80 19.81
CA THR A 15 -11.33 17.26 19.99
C THR A 15 -11.32 17.63 21.46
N LEU A 16 -12.08 16.91 22.29
CA LEU A 16 -12.13 17.13 23.73
C LEU A 16 -10.76 16.88 24.38
N TRP A 17 -10.06 15.84 23.93
CA TRP A 17 -8.71 15.53 24.39
C TRP A 17 -7.72 16.65 24.07
N VAL A 18 -7.72 17.16 22.83
CA VAL A 18 -6.85 18.29 22.43
C VAL A 18 -7.22 19.55 23.21
N ALA A 19 -8.51 19.85 23.38
CA ALA A 19 -8.97 21.01 24.15
C ALA A 19 -8.51 20.95 25.62
N TYR A 20 -8.42 19.75 26.19
CA TYR A 20 -7.91 19.54 27.55
C TYR A 20 -6.38 19.56 27.63
N LEU A 21 -5.68 18.94 26.67
CA LEU A 21 -4.23 18.74 26.76
C LEU A 21 -3.42 19.93 26.26
N LEU A 22 -3.90 20.67 25.25
CA LEU A 22 -3.18 21.80 24.67
C LEU A 22 -2.91 22.91 25.72
N PRO A 23 -3.87 23.31 26.57
CA PRO A 23 -3.64 24.34 27.59
C PRO A 23 -2.67 23.91 28.68
N SER A 24 -2.70 22.63 29.08
CA SER A 24 -1.81 22.13 30.14
C SER A 24 -0.36 22.03 29.67
N TRP A 25 -0.15 21.67 28.41
CA TRP A 25 1.20 21.56 27.84
C TRP A 25 1.84 22.92 27.55
N LEU A 26 1.04 23.89 27.10
CA LEU A 26 1.50 25.26 26.89
C LEU A 26 1.96 25.93 28.19
N ARG A 27 1.21 25.75 29.29
CA ARG A 27 1.63 26.24 30.62
C ARG A 27 2.97 25.63 31.05
N ARG A 28 3.13 24.32 30.90
CA ARG A 28 4.37 23.62 31.28
C ARG A 28 5.59 24.11 30.47
N ARG A 29 5.41 24.43 29.18
CA ARG A 29 6.48 25.00 28.33
C ARG A 29 6.86 26.42 28.75
N GLN A 30 5.88 27.24 29.13
CA GLN A 30 6.15 28.60 29.61
C GLN A 30 6.95 28.58 30.92
N TYR A 31 6.64 27.65 31.84
CA TYR A 31 7.42 27.45 33.06
C TYR A 31 8.87 27.02 32.79
N LEU A 32 9.11 26.09 31.85
CA LEU A 32 10.47 25.65 31.52
C LEU A 32 11.31 26.76 30.83
N ALA A 33 10.67 27.65 30.07
CA ALA A 33 11.35 28.77 29.44
C ALA A 33 11.78 29.82 30.48
N THR A 34 10.95 30.11 31.47
CA THR A 34 11.28 31.05 32.54
C THR A 34 12.33 30.50 33.50
N GLU A 35 12.27 29.20 33.84
CA GLU A 35 13.30 28.53 34.65
C GLU A 35 14.67 28.56 33.97
N ARG A 36 14.74 28.23 32.67
CA ARG A 36 16.02 28.26 31.93
C ARG A 36 16.60 29.67 31.82
N ASN A 37 15.76 30.68 31.73
CA ASN A 37 16.21 32.08 31.70
C ASN A 37 16.77 32.50 33.07
N ALA A 38 16.11 32.10 34.15
CA ALA A 38 16.60 32.31 35.52
C ALA A 38 17.95 31.61 35.77
N VAL A 39 18.09 30.35 35.34
CA VAL A 39 19.34 29.58 35.48
C VAL A 39 20.48 30.22 34.68
N ARG A 40 20.21 30.67 33.44
CA ARG A 40 21.22 31.38 32.64
C ARG A 40 21.68 32.65 33.31
N LEU A 41 20.78 33.45 33.86
CA LEU A 41 21.13 34.69 34.56
C LEU A 41 21.98 34.41 35.81
N GLN A 42 21.60 33.40 36.60
CA GLN A 42 22.40 32.99 37.77
C GLN A 42 23.79 32.49 37.37
N GLN A 43 23.87 31.73 36.28
CA GLN A 43 25.15 31.23 35.76
C GLN A 43 26.00 32.34 35.17
N THR A 44 25.41 33.33 34.48
CA THR A 44 26.15 34.51 34.00
C THR A 44 26.64 35.38 35.13
N LEU A 45 25.84 35.58 36.19
CA LEU A 45 26.28 36.34 37.37
C LEU A 45 27.43 35.63 38.09
N ARG A 46 27.36 34.30 38.16
CA ARG A 46 28.42 33.49 38.74
C ARG A 46 29.70 33.52 37.91
N ILE A 47 29.60 33.36 36.60
CA ILE A 47 30.75 33.45 35.70
C ILE A 47 31.34 34.87 35.74
N LEU A 48 30.52 35.93 35.76
CA LEU A 48 31.00 37.31 35.91
C LEU A 48 31.70 37.55 37.26
N ALA A 49 31.22 36.93 38.33
CA ALA A 49 31.90 36.96 39.62
C ALA A 49 33.22 36.17 39.60
N GLU A 50 33.26 35.03 38.92
CA GLU A 50 34.44 34.17 38.78
C GLU A 50 35.47 34.75 37.78
N THR A 51 35.06 35.53 36.77
CA THR A 51 35.95 36.22 35.81
C THR A 51 36.45 37.58 36.29
N ALA A 52 36.01 38.05 37.46
CA ALA A 52 36.59 39.21 38.12
C ALA A 52 37.93 38.88 38.83
N GLU A 53 38.26 37.59 38.99
CA GLU A 53 39.61 37.17 39.36
C GLU A 53 40.52 37.24 38.13
N THR A 54 41.42 38.23 38.15
CA THR A 54 42.35 38.58 37.07
C THR A 54 43.15 37.37 36.57
N PRO A 55 43.04 36.98 35.27
CA PRO A 55 43.85 35.91 34.71
C PRO A 55 45.30 36.38 34.58
N GLY A 56 46.23 35.64 35.19
CA GLY A 56 47.66 35.90 35.10
C GLY A 56 48.12 35.97 33.64
N GLU A 57 48.86 37.03 33.31
CA GLU A 57 49.36 37.34 31.97
C GLU A 57 50.23 36.20 31.41
N VAL A 58 49.64 35.29 30.63
CA VAL A 58 50.41 34.42 29.73
C VAL A 58 50.74 35.25 28.50
N ARG A 59 51.88 35.93 28.57
CA ARG A 59 52.43 36.80 27.53
C ARG A 59 52.99 35.92 26.39
N VAL A 60 52.11 35.35 25.57
CA VAL A 60 52.50 34.77 24.28
C VAL A 60 52.74 35.93 23.32
N GLY A 61 54.00 36.27 23.10
CA GLY A 61 54.40 37.30 22.14
C GLY A 61 54.19 36.85 20.70
N MET A 62 52.93 36.73 20.26
CA MET A 62 52.61 36.77 18.83
C MET A 62 52.66 38.22 18.40
N THR A 63 53.51 38.54 17.43
CA THR A 63 53.65 39.92 16.96
C THR A 63 52.36 40.33 16.23
N ALA A 64 51.98 41.61 16.28
CA ALA A 64 50.73 42.09 15.67
C ALA A 64 50.60 41.78 14.17
N ARG A 65 51.74 41.57 13.48
CA ARG A 65 51.77 41.16 12.08
C ARG A 65 51.40 39.68 11.89
N ASP A 66 51.79 38.81 12.82
CA ASP A 66 51.44 37.39 12.81
C ASP A 66 49.94 37.20 13.04
N ILE A 67 49.35 38.02 13.93
CA ILE A 67 47.90 38.03 14.18
C ILE A 67 47.15 38.47 12.92
N ALA A 68 47.59 39.56 12.27
CA ALA A 68 46.96 40.02 11.03
C ALA A 68 47.10 39.02 9.87
N ALA A 69 48.21 38.27 9.80
CA ALA A 69 48.38 37.20 8.81
C ALA A 69 47.45 36.00 9.13
N GLN A 70 47.33 35.62 10.39
CA GLN A 70 46.46 34.52 10.82
C GLN A 70 44.97 34.85 10.65
N GLU A 71 44.57 36.08 10.94
CA GLU A 71 43.21 36.57 10.70
C GLU A 71 42.86 36.56 9.21
N ARG A 72 43.80 36.93 8.34
CA ARG A 72 43.59 36.84 6.88
C ARG A 72 43.40 35.40 6.42
N ILE A 73 44.24 34.47 6.90
CA ILE A 73 44.13 33.04 6.56
C ILE A 73 42.80 32.47 7.06
N LEU A 74 42.40 32.78 8.30
CA LEU A 74 41.10 32.36 8.85
C LEU A 74 39.93 32.93 8.05
N HIS A 75 39.99 34.22 7.69
CA HIS A 75 38.96 34.87 6.89
C HIS A 75 38.86 34.25 5.47
N GLU A 76 39.98 33.94 4.84
CA GLU A 76 40.01 33.24 3.54
C GLU A 76 39.39 31.84 3.64
N HIS A 77 39.70 31.09 4.70
CA HIS A 77 39.07 29.78 4.95
C HIS A 77 37.57 29.89 5.23
N GLU A 78 37.14 30.90 5.99
CA GLU A 78 35.72 31.14 6.22
C GLU A 78 34.98 31.49 4.92
N LEU A 79 35.58 32.31 4.06
CA LEU A 79 35.00 32.64 2.76
C LEU A 79 34.92 31.41 1.86
N ALA A 80 35.98 30.60 1.81
CA ALA A 80 35.99 29.35 1.06
C ALA A 80 34.91 28.40 1.55
N ALA A 81 34.80 28.19 2.87
CA ALA A 81 33.77 27.34 3.48
C ALA A 81 32.35 27.86 3.21
N ARG A 82 32.14 29.18 3.21
CA ARG A 82 30.84 29.78 2.86
C ARG A 82 30.47 29.56 1.39
N LEU A 83 31.43 29.70 0.48
CA LEU A 83 31.21 29.46 -0.95
C LEU A 83 30.93 27.97 -1.24
N GLU A 84 31.65 27.07 -0.58
CA GLU A 84 31.41 25.63 -0.67
C GLU A 84 30.03 25.25 -0.11
N ALA A 85 29.62 25.83 1.02
CA ALA A 85 28.29 25.63 1.58
C ALA A 85 27.19 26.12 0.63
N GLN A 86 27.34 27.31 0.05
CA GLN A 86 26.40 27.84 -0.94
C GLN A 86 26.34 26.97 -2.20
N ALA A 87 27.48 26.46 -2.68
CA ALA A 87 27.51 25.54 -3.82
C ALA A 87 26.78 24.23 -3.50
N ALA A 88 26.98 23.66 -2.31
CA ALA A 88 26.29 22.45 -1.87
C ALA A 88 24.78 22.66 -1.72
N GLU A 89 24.35 23.80 -1.18
CA GLU A 89 22.93 24.17 -1.10
C GLU A 89 22.29 24.30 -2.48
N ASN A 90 22.96 24.96 -3.42
CA ASN A 90 22.46 25.12 -4.79
C ASN A 90 22.34 23.77 -5.51
N LEU A 91 23.30 22.86 -5.31
CA LEU A 91 23.23 21.50 -5.85
C LEU A 91 22.08 20.71 -5.22
N ALA A 92 21.89 20.79 -3.90
CA ALA A 92 20.78 20.13 -3.22
C ALA A 92 19.41 20.67 -3.70
N ILE A 93 19.31 21.97 -3.98
CA ILE A 93 18.10 22.57 -4.57
C ILE A 93 17.88 22.03 -5.99
N ALA A 94 18.93 21.98 -6.82
CA ALA A 94 18.83 21.46 -8.18
C ALA A 94 18.42 19.97 -8.21
N GLU A 95 18.98 19.15 -7.32
CA GLU A 95 18.61 17.74 -7.16
C GLU A 95 17.14 17.58 -6.74
N ARG A 96 16.66 18.42 -5.82
CA ARG A 96 15.26 18.41 -5.40
C ARG A 96 14.32 18.77 -6.54
N ILE A 97 14.64 19.80 -7.31
CA ILE A 97 13.82 20.20 -8.47
C ILE A 97 13.82 19.09 -9.52
N ALA A 98 14.98 18.49 -9.83
CA ALA A 98 15.08 17.37 -10.76
C ALA A 98 14.28 16.15 -10.30
N ALA A 99 14.30 15.85 -8.99
CA ALA A 99 13.49 14.78 -8.41
C ALA A 99 11.98 15.06 -8.50
N GLU A 100 11.56 16.30 -8.23
CA GLU A 100 10.16 16.73 -8.37
C GLU A 100 9.68 16.66 -9.83
N GLU A 101 10.52 17.07 -10.79
CA GLU A 101 10.22 16.97 -12.23
C GLU A 101 10.13 15.51 -12.70
N ALA A 102 11.05 14.65 -12.24
CA ALA A 102 11.03 13.22 -12.54
C ALA A 102 9.78 12.53 -11.95
N ALA A 103 9.38 12.90 -10.73
CA ALA A 103 8.14 12.40 -10.12
C ALA A 103 6.91 12.86 -10.91
N ALA A 104 6.85 14.14 -11.31
CA ALA A 104 5.75 14.67 -12.12
C ALA A 104 5.68 14.01 -13.51
N ALA A 105 6.82 13.69 -14.13
CA ALA A 105 6.87 12.95 -15.39
C ALA A 105 6.34 11.52 -15.22
N ALA A 106 6.76 10.82 -14.17
CA ALA A 106 6.26 9.48 -13.85
C ALA A 106 4.75 9.47 -13.59
N GLU A 107 4.21 10.46 -12.88
CA GLU A 107 2.76 10.61 -12.67
C GLU A 107 2.00 10.83 -13.98
N ARG A 108 2.55 11.62 -14.91
CA ARG A 108 1.94 11.81 -16.24
C ARG A 108 1.92 10.51 -17.04
N GLU A 109 3.02 9.75 -17.04
CA GLU A 109 3.07 8.45 -17.70
C GLU A 109 2.07 7.46 -17.10
N LEU A 110 1.96 7.39 -15.78
CA LEU A 110 0.98 6.55 -15.10
C LEU A 110 -0.46 6.99 -15.42
N ALA A 111 -0.72 8.29 -15.47
CA ALA A 111 -2.02 8.84 -15.85
C ALA A 111 -2.38 8.50 -17.30
N GLU A 112 -1.43 8.59 -18.23
CA GLU A 112 -1.60 8.19 -19.63
C GLU A 112 -1.86 6.68 -19.75
N ARG A 113 -1.07 5.84 -19.07
CA ARG A 113 -1.28 4.38 -19.04
C ARG A 113 -2.66 4.04 -18.47
N ALA A 114 -3.07 4.70 -17.39
CA ALA A 114 -4.39 4.53 -16.81
C ALA A 114 -5.52 5.02 -17.74
N ALA A 115 -5.30 6.11 -18.49
CA ALA A 115 -6.27 6.59 -19.48
C ALA A 115 -6.41 5.61 -20.66
N ARG A 116 -5.30 5.05 -21.16
CA ARG A 116 -5.28 4.01 -22.20
C ARG A 116 -6.01 2.75 -21.71
N ALA A 117 -5.67 2.25 -20.52
CA ALA A 117 -6.33 1.10 -19.90
C ALA A 117 -7.85 1.32 -19.71
N ARG A 118 -8.26 2.52 -19.30
CA ARG A 118 -9.70 2.88 -19.20
C ARG A 118 -10.38 2.92 -20.57
N ALA A 119 -9.71 3.45 -21.59
CA ALA A 119 -10.24 3.49 -22.96
C ALA A 119 -10.38 2.08 -23.56
N GLU A 120 -9.41 1.20 -23.29
CA GLU A 120 -9.46 -0.21 -23.69
C GLU A 120 -10.54 -0.97 -22.93
N ALA A 121 -10.67 -0.76 -21.61
CA ALA A 121 -11.74 -1.35 -20.81
C ALA A 121 -13.13 -0.86 -21.25
N ALA A 122 -13.26 0.42 -21.64
CA ALA A 122 -14.50 0.95 -22.20
C ALA A 122 -14.82 0.30 -23.55
N ARG A 123 -13.84 0.18 -24.46
CA ARG A 123 -14.00 -0.53 -25.74
C ARG A 123 -14.37 -2.00 -25.55
N ALA A 124 -13.73 -2.69 -24.62
CA ALA A 124 -14.02 -4.08 -24.30
C ALA A 124 -15.42 -4.25 -23.67
N ALA A 125 -15.82 -3.33 -22.79
CA ALA A 125 -17.17 -3.31 -22.22
C ALA A 125 -18.24 -3.04 -23.29
N ASP A 126 -17.99 -2.10 -24.21
CA ASP A 126 -18.90 -1.79 -25.31
C ASP A 126 -19.02 -2.97 -26.29
N ALA A 127 -17.91 -3.63 -26.62
CA ALA A 127 -17.90 -4.84 -27.44
C ALA A 127 -18.61 -6.03 -26.76
N ALA A 128 -18.42 -6.21 -25.45
CA ALA A 128 -18.97 -7.35 -24.72
C ALA A 128 -20.49 -7.28 -24.47
N THR A 129 -21.09 -6.08 -24.50
CA THR A 129 -22.42 -5.90 -23.92
C THR A 129 -23.48 -5.31 -24.84
N GLY A 130 -23.16 -4.90 -26.08
CA GLY A 130 -24.14 -4.67 -27.18
C GLY A 130 -25.31 -3.69 -26.90
N ALA A 131 -25.38 -3.10 -25.71
CA ALA A 131 -26.51 -2.33 -25.21
C ALA A 131 -26.29 -0.82 -25.37
N SER A 132 -27.41 -0.11 -25.59
CA SER A 132 -27.45 1.31 -25.92
C SER A 132 -26.77 2.21 -24.85
N PRO A 133 -26.01 3.24 -25.29
CA PRO A 133 -25.15 4.07 -24.42
C PRO A 133 -25.90 4.88 -23.35
N THR A 134 -27.20 5.10 -23.56
CA THR A 134 -28.07 5.91 -22.69
C THR A 134 -28.35 5.27 -21.33
N LEU A 135 -28.48 3.94 -21.27
CA LEU A 135 -28.75 3.21 -20.02
C LEU A 135 -27.49 3.08 -19.15
N ARG A 136 -26.28 3.01 -19.76
CA ARG A 136 -24.99 2.94 -19.04
C ARG A 136 -24.63 4.28 -18.38
N ALA A 137 -24.84 5.41 -19.05
CA ALA A 137 -24.57 6.74 -18.51
C ALA A 137 -25.43 7.06 -17.26
N ALA A 138 -26.65 6.56 -17.20
CA ALA A 138 -27.56 6.74 -16.06
C ALA A 138 -27.11 5.99 -14.79
N GLY A 139 -26.42 4.85 -14.93
CA GLY A 139 -25.92 4.06 -13.80
C GLY A 139 -24.68 4.66 -13.13
N LEU A 140 -23.72 5.15 -13.93
CA LEU A 140 -22.48 5.77 -13.44
C LEU A 140 -22.75 7.13 -12.76
N THR A 141 -23.71 7.90 -13.28
CA THR A 141 -24.12 9.19 -12.69
C THR A 141 -24.80 9.04 -11.33
N ARG A 142 -25.60 7.99 -11.10
CA ARG A 142 -26.21 7.70 -9.79
C ARG A 142 -25.18 7.40 -8.70
N ARG A 143 -24.14 6.63 -9.00
CA ARG A 143 -23.04 6.36 -8.04
C ARG A 143 -22.20 7.62 -7.78
N GLY A 144 -21.95 8.43 -8.81
CA GLY A 144 -21.24 9.70 -8.70
C GLY A 144 -21.95 10.72 -7.80
N LEU A 145 -23.28 10.86 -7.92
CA LEU A 145 -24.06 11.76 -7.08
C LEU A 145 -24.02 11.37 -5.60
N ARG A 146 -24.08 10.07 -5.27
CA ARG A 146 -24.00 9.59 -3.88
C ARG A 146 -22.64 9.91 -3.24
N ARG A 147 -21.54 9.69 -3.97
CA ARG A 147 -20.18 10.02 -3.49
C ARG A 147 -19.98 11.52 -3.31
N ARG A 148 -20.49 12.35 -4.23
CA ARG A 148 -20.40 13.82 -4.11
C ARG A 148 -21.23 14.36 -2.95
N ARG A 149 -22.41 13.80 -2.68
CA ARG A 149 -23.22 14.14 -1.50
C ARG A 149 -22.50 13.78 -0.20
N ALA A 150 -21.85 12.61 -0.12
CA ALA A 150 -21.06 12.20 1.03
C ALA A 150 -19.84 13.11 1.26
N ALA A 151 -19.15 13.53 0.18
CA ALA A 151 -18.04 14.47 0.27
C ALA A 151 -18.49 15.85 0.77
N CYS A 152 -19.60 16.39 0.24
CA CYS A 152 -20.17 17.67 0.71
C CYS A 152 -20.58 17.61 2.19
N SER A 153 -21.17 16.50 2.65
CA SER A 153 -21.51 16.35 4.08
C SER A 153 -20.27 16.27 4.98
N LEU A 154 -19.18 15.70 4.49
CA LEU A 154 -17.93 15.62 5.23
C LEU A 154 -17.29 17.00 5.35
N VAL A 155 -17.27 17.78 4.26
CA VAL A 155 -16.80 19.18 4.27
C VAL A 155 -17.62 20.04 5.22
N LEU A 156 -18.96 19.89 5.22
CA LEU A 156 -19.85 20.57 6.16
C LEU A 156 -19.50 20.23 7.61
N LEU A 157 -19.32 18.95 7.92
CA LEU A 157 -18.97 18.47 9.26
C LEU A 157 -17.62 19.04 9.71
N THR A 158 -16.59 18.97 8.87
CA THR A 158 -15.26 19.52 9.20
C THR A 158 -15.31 21.02 9.41
N SER A 159 -16.05 21.76 8.58
CA SER A 159 -16.17 23.21 8.73
C SER A 159 -16.92 23.62 9.99
N LEU A 160 -17.95 22.85 10.37
CA LEU A 160 -18.69 23.03 11.60
C LEU A 160 -17.81 22.79 12.84
N LEU A 161 -16.99 21.73 12.81
CA LEU A 161 -16.01 21.46 13.88
C LEU A 161 -15.00 22.60 14.00
N THR A 162 -14.45 23.09 12.89
CA THR A 162 -13.53 24.24 12.89
C THR A 162 -14.17 25.50 13.46
N ALA A 163 -15.45 25.76 13.14
CA ALA A 163 -16.20 26.89 13.69
C ALA A 163 -16.39 26.78 15.21
N LEU A 164 -16.76 25.58 15.70
CA LEU A 164 -16.92 25.29 17.14
C LEU A 164 -15.60 25.45 17.90
N VAL A 165 -14.50 24.92 17.36
CA VAL A 165 -13.16 25.07 17.95
C VAL A 165 -12.76 26.54 18.00
N GLY A 166 -12.99 27.30 16.92
CA GLY A 166 -12.74 28.74 16.88
C GLY A 166 -13.56 29.51 17.92
N LEU A 167 -14.83 29.12 18.14
CA LEU A 167 -15.71 29.74 19.13
C LEU A 167 -15.24 29.47 20.56
N VAL A 168 -14.81 28.24 20.86
CA VAL A 168 -14.27 27.85 22.17
C VAL A 168 -12.92 28.54 22.45
N ALA A 169 -12.13 28.85 21.42
CA ALA A 169 -10.84 29.51 21.57
C ALA A 169 -10.93 31.01 21.91
N LEU A 170 -12.06 31.68 21.61
CA LEU A 170 -12.28 33.12 21.89
C LEU A 170 -12.03 33.52 23.37
N PRO A 171 -12.62 32.85 24.38
CA PRO A 171 -12.35 33.18 25.79
C PRO A 171 -10.90 32.95 26.23
N PHE A 172 -10.09 32.23 25.44
CA PHE A 172 -8.68 31.95 25.72
C PHE A 172 -7.70 32.80 24.89
N GLY A 173 -8.19 33.88 24.25
CA GLY A 173 -7.36 34.77 23.43
C GLY A 173 -7.09 34.26 22.01
N GLY A 174 -7.86 33.28 21.54
CA GLY A 174 -7.81 32.80 20.16
C GLY A 174 -8.27 33.86 19.15
N THR A 175 -7.65 33.88 17.98
CA THR A 175 -8.00 34.80 16.89
C THR A 175 -9.39 34.50 16.32
N PRO A 176 -10.28 35.50 16.17
CA PRO A 176 -11.66 35.31 15.67
C PRO A 176 -11.72 34.84 14.20
N LEU A 177 -10.62 34.98 13.46
CA LEU A 177 -10.48 34.54 12.07
C LEU A 177 -10.75 33.03 11.91
N ILE A 178 -10.45 32.23 12.93
CA ILE A 178 -10.66 30.77 12.89
C ILE A 178 -12.16 30.44 12.92
N ALA A 179 -12.93 31.13 13.76
CA ALA A 179 -14.39 30.98 13.82
C ALA A 179 -15.07 31.48 12.53
N LEU A 180 -14.62 32.63 12.00
CA LEU A 180 -15.10 33.19 10.74
C LEU A 180 -14.80 32.28 9.54
N GLY A 181 -13.60 31.70 9.47
CA GLY A 181 -13.23 30.74 8.43
C GLY A 181 -14.09 29.47 8.48
N GLY A 182 -14.34 28.94 9.68
CA GLY A 182 -15.24 27.80 9.89
C GLY A 182 -16.70 28.11 9.48
N ALA A 183 -17.20 29.29 9.82
CA ALA A 183 -18.56 29.72 9.41
C ALA A 183 -18.66 29.89 7.88
N GLY A 184 -17.63 30.46 7.24
CA GLY A 184 -17.57 30.59 5.79
C GLY A 184 -17.61 29.26 5.05
N GLY A 185 -16.85 28.26 5.53
CA GLY A 185 -16.88 26.92 4.94
C GLY A 185 -18.21 26.18 5.12
N VAL A 186 -18.95 26.44 6.22
CA VAL A 186 -20.31 25.88 6.41
C VAL A 186 -21.27 26.45 5.37
N ALA A 187 -21.21 27.77 5.11
CA ALA A 187 -22.03 28.40 4.08
C ALA A 187 -21.78 27.82 2.68
N ILE A 188 -20.49 27.65 2.30
CA ILE A 188 -20.11 27.07 1.01
C ILE A 188 -20.60 25.63 0.86
N ALA A 189 -20.44 24.81 1.91
CA ALA A 189 -20.87 23.43 1.90
C ALA A 189 -22.40 23.29 1.80
N LEU A 190 -23.16 24.15 2.48
CA LEU A 190 -24.63 24.22 2.35
C LEU A 190 -25.05 24.61 0.94
N ILE A 191 -24.42 25.60 0.32
CA ILE A 191 -24.69 26.01 -1.06
C ILE A 191 -24.43 24.84 -2.02
N GLY A 192 -23.29 24.15 -1.87
CA GLY A 192 -22.95 22.97 -2.66
C GLY A 192 -23.98 21.84 -2.53
N LEU A 193 -24.48 21.60 -1.31
CA LEU A 193 -25.51 20.59 -1.05
C LEU A 193 -26.86 20.95 -1.68
N VAL A 194 -27.27 22.22 -1.62
CA VAL A 194 -28.52 22.72 -2.25
C VAL A 194 -28.45 22.61 -3.77
N VAL A 195 -27.32 22.96 -4.39
CA VAL A 195 -27.11 22.80 -5.84
C VAL A 195 -27.21 21.33 -6.23
N LEU A 196 -26.58 20.42 -5.47
CA LEU A 196 -26.64 18.97 -5.71
C LEU A 196 -28.01 18.33 -5.41
N ALA A 197 -28.81 18.94 -4.55
CA ALA A 197 -30.19 18.51 -4.27
C ALA A 197 -31.13 18.89 -5.42
N ARG A 198 -30.85 20.02 -6.10
CA ARG A 198 -31.62 20.47 -7.28
C ARG A 198 -31.33 19.65 -8.54
N VAL A 199 -30.16 18.99 -8.63
CA VAL A 199 -29.88 18.00 -9.67
C VAL A 199 -30.72 16.74 -9.38
N ARG A 200 -31.96 16.73 -9.87
CA ARG A 200 -32.81 15.53 -9.87
C ARG A 200 -32.29 14.59 -10.95
N PRO A 201 -31.89 13.35 -10.62
CA PRO A 201 -31.63 12.37 -11.66
C PRO A 201 -32.93 12.17 -12.43
N ALA A 202 -32.89 12.34 -13.76
CA ALA A 202 -34.03 12.03 -14.60
C ALA A 202 -34.56 10.63 -14.22
N PRO A 203 -35.89 10.47 -14.03
CA PRO A 203 -36.43 9.14 -13.84
C PRO A 203 -35.98 8.32 -15.06
N VAL A 204 -35.26 7.24 -14.80
CA VAL A 204 -35.01 6.25 -15.84
C VAL A 204 -36.40 5.75 -16.18
N ALA A 205 -36.94 6.19 -17.31
CA ALA A 205 -38.10 5.57 -17.90
C ALA A 205 -37.66 4.13 -18.14
N VAL A 206 -38.06 3.24 -17.22
CA VAL A 206 -38.03 1.81 -17.47
C VAL A 206 -38.95 1.67 -18.66
N VAL A 207 -38.37 1.59 -19.86
CA VAL A 207 -39.09 1.11 -21.02
C VAL A 207 -39.47 -0.30 -20.62
N ALA A 208 -40.70 -0.45 -20.15
CA ALA A 208 -41.32 -1.75 -19.98
C ALA A 208 -41.17 -2.41 -21.34
N ALA A 209 -40.35 -3.45 -21.42
CA ALA A 209 -40.34 -4.31 -22.59
C ALA A 209 -41.81 -4.65 -22.87
N PRO A 210 -42.29 -4.54 -24.13
CA PRO A 210 -43.67 -4.85 -24.43
C PRO A 210 -43.91 -6.28 -23.96
N ILE A 211 -44.66 -6.42 -22.87
CA ILE A 211 -45.14 -7.71 -22.41
C ILE A 211 -46.10 -8.12 -23.52
N VAL A 212 -45.61 -8.96 -24.44
CA VAL A 212 -46.47 -9.69 -25.36
C VAL A 212 -47.37 -10.49 -24.43
N ARG A 213 -48.60 -10.01 -24.22
CA ARG A 213 -49.64 -10.82 -23.60
C ARG A 213 -49.82 -11.99 -24.56
N PRO A 214 -49.56 -13.24 -24.15
CA PRO A 214 -49.96 -14.36 -24.98
C PRO A 214 -51.47 -14.22 -25.15
N GLU A 215 -51.91 -14.10 -26.41
CA GLU A 215 -53.31 -14.19 -26.74
C GLU A 215 -53.78 -15.54 -26.21
N ALA A 216 -54.76 -15.53 -25.30
CA ALA A 216 -55.32 -16.75 -24.74
C ALA A 216 -56.04 -17.46 -25.89
N GLN A 217 -55.34 -18.41 -26.52
CA GLN A 217 -55.97 -19.32 -27.46
C GLN A 217 -57.03 -20.11 -26.69
N PRO A 218 -58.25 -20.27 -27.23
CA PRO A 218 -59.24 -21.17 -26.65
C PRO A 218 -58.62 -22.55 -26.54
N PHE A 219 -58.68 -23.13 -25.34
CA PHE A 219 -58.21 -24.49 -25.11
C PHE A 219 -59.01 -25.45 -25.99
N GLU A 220 -58.36 -25.98 -27.02
CA GLU A 220 -58.90 -27.05 -27.85
C GLU A 220 -58.73 -28.36 -27.06
N PRO A 221 -59.83 -29.06 -26.71
CA PRO A 221 -59.73 -30.36 -26.07
C PRO A 221 -58.95 -31.31 -26.97
N ILE A 222 -57.86 -31.87 -26.44
CA ILE A 222 -57.11 -32.92 -27.12
C ILE A 222 -58.02 -34.14 -27.15
N GLU A 223 -58.56 -34.48 -28.32
CA GLU A 223 -59.15 -35.79 -28.56
C GLU A 223 -58.01 -36.81 -28.54
N THR A 224 -57.83 -37.48 -27.40
CA THR A 224 -57.00 -38.67 -27.33
C THR A 224 -57.77 -39.80 -27.99
N ASP A 225 -57.38 -40.15 -29.22
CA ASP A 225 -57.78 -41.41 -29.83
C ASP A 225 -57.26 -42.55 -28.92
N GLU A 226 -58.17 -43.22 -28.23
CA GLU A 226 -57.89 -44.38 -27.36
C GLU A 226 -57.63 -45.67 -28.17
N ASP A 227 -57.35 -45.53 -29.46
CA ASP A 227 -57.07 -46.66 -30.36
C ASP A 227 -55.63 -47.15 -30.17
N GLU A 228 -55.51 -48.10 -29.24
CA GLU A 228 -54.58 -49.23 -29.24
C GLU A 228 -53.17 -48.93 -29.80
N VAL A 229 -52.41 -48.15 -29.03
CA VAL A 229 -50.95 -48.09 -29.19
C VAL A 229 -50.36 -49.35 -28.55
N ASP A 230 -49.82 -50.25 -29.38
CA ASP A 230 -48.94 -51.34 -28.97
C ASP A 230 -47.88 -50.81 -27.99
N ARG A 231 -48.09 -51.13 -26.71
CA ARG A 231 -47.28 -50.61 -25.62
C ARG A 231 -45.99 -51.43 -25.57
N GLU A 232 -44.93 -50.95 -26.22
CA GLU A 232 -43.60 -51.58 -26.12
C GLU A 232 -43.17 -51.65 -24.63
N PRO A 233 -42.71 -52.81 -24.12
CA PRO A 233 -42.40 -53.02 -22.71
C PRO A 233 -41.05 -52.39 -22.29
N GLY A 234 -40.83 -51.11 -22.60
CA GLY A 234 -39.60 -50.37 -22.30
C GLY A 234 -39.79 -48.93 -21.80
N GLU A 235 -40.98 -48.34 -21.93
CA GLU A 235 -41.22 -46.93 -21.58
C GLU A 235 -41.47 -46.74 -20.06
N GLY A 236 -40.46 -47.08 -19.26
CA GLY A 236 -40.45 -46.79 -17.83
C GLY A 236 -40.35 -45.29 -17.59
N TRP A 237 -41.15 -44.76 -16.66
CA TRP A 237 -41.07 -43.38 -16.18
C TRP A 237 -39.63 -43.03 -15.81
N THR A 238 -38.97 -42.21 -16.64
CA THR A 238 -37.64 -41.69 -16.33
C THR A 238 -37.77 -40.37 -15.58
N PRO A 239 -37.29 -40.27 -14.33
CA PRO A 239 -37.38 -39.03 -13.57
C PRO A 239 -36.57 -37.94 -14.26
N GLN A 240 -37.25 -36.84 -14.60
CA GLN A 240 -36.59 -35.67 -15.18
C GLN A 240 -35.63 -35.07 -14.15
N PRO A 241 -34.33 -34.92 -14.47
CA PRO A 241 -33.36 -34.43 -13.50
C PRO A 241 -33.72 -33.00 -13.08
N LEU A 242 -33.57 -32.72 -11.78
CA LEU A 242 -33.80 -31.38 -11.25
C LEU A 242 -32.94 -30.34 -12.00
N PRO A 243 -33.48 -29.15 -12.27
CA PRO A 243 -32.73 -28.10 -12.95
C PRO A 243 -31.48 -27.75 -12.14
N LYS A 244 -30.35 -27.64 -12.84
CA LYS A 244 -29.05 -27.38 -12.24
C LYS A 244 -29.08 -26.04 -11.49
N PRO A 245 -28.52 -25.95 -10.26
CA PRO A 245 -28.56 -24.71 -9.50
C PRO A 245 -27.83 -23.59 -10.23
N LEU A 246 -28.37 -22.38 -10.12
CA LEU A 246 -27.98 -21.23 -10.96
C LEU A 246 -26.50 -20.86 -10.87
N HIS A 247 -25.82 -21.10 -9.75
CA HIS A 247 -24.39 -20.82 -9.61
C HIS A 247 -23.50 -21.79 -10.42
N LEU A 248 -24.05 -22.91 -10.90
CA LEU A 248 -23.35 -23.89 -11.75
C LEU A 248 -23.68 -23.75 -13.24
N SER A 249 -24.69 -22.95 -13.61
CA SER A 249 -24.97 -22.62 -15.00
C SER A 249 -24.12 -21.43 -15.44
N ARG A 250 -23.37 -21.59 -16.54
CA ARG A 250 -22.48 -20.56 -17.07
C ARG A 250 -23.31 -19.35 -17.53
N GLY A 251 -22.86 -18.15 -17.18
CA GLY A 251 -23.47 -16.89 -17.63
C GLY A 251 -24.57 -16.31 -16.74
N THR A 252 -24.93 -16.97 -15.62
CA THR A 252 -25.86 -16.38 -14.66
C THR A 252 -25.16 -15.41 -13.69
N ILE A 253 -25.93 -14.49 -13.13
CA ILE A 253 -25.45 -13.52 -12.14
C ILE A 253 -24.88 -14.24 -10.91
N ALA A 254 -25.53 -15.33 -10.47
CA ALA A 254 -25.06 -16.15 -9.35
C ALA A 254 -23.71 -16.81 -9.65
N ALA A 255 -23.50 -17.33 -10.87
CA ALA A 255 -22.22 -17.89 -11.27
C ALA A 255 -21.12 -16.82 -11.32
N SER A 256 -21.41 -15.63 -11.84
CA SER A 256 -20.43 -14.51 -11.83
C SER A 256 -20.08 -14.04 -10.42
N ALA A 257 -21.04 -14.05 -9.49
CA ALA A 257 -20.80 -13.67 -8.11
C ALA A 257 -19.88 -14.67 -7.41
N MET A 258 -20.14 -15.97 -7.55
CA MET A 258 -19.26 -17.01 -6.98
C MET A 258 -17.87 -17.01 -7.61
N ALA A 259 -17.76 -16.78 -8.92
CA ALA A 259 -16.47 -16.62 -9.60
C ALA A 259 -15.67 -15.43 -9.03
N SER A 260 -16.33 -14.29 -8.80
CA SER A 260 -15.66 -13.11 -8.21
C SER A 260 -15.19 -13.35 -6.77
N ILE A 261 -15.91 -14.17 -6.00
CA ILE A 261 -15.51 -14.55 -4.64
C ILE A 261 -14.29 -15.48 -4.71
N ALA A 262 -14.29 -16.46 -5.61
CA ALA A 262 -13.17 -17.37 -5.80
C ALA A 262 -11.90 -16.63 -6.26
N GLU A 263 -12.01 -15.66 -7.18
CA GLU A 263 -10.91 -14.79 -7.59
C GLU A 263 -10.38 -13.96 -6.41
N ALA A 264 -11.28 -13.38 -5.61
CA ALA A 264 -10.87 -12.62 -4.42
C ALA A 264 -10.16 -13.50 -3.38
N GLU A 265 -10.56 -14.76 -3.20
CA GLU A 265 -9.86 -15.71 -2.35
C GLU A 265 -8.49 -16.10 -2.92
N GLN A 266 -8.38 -16.30 -4.23
CA GLN A 266 -7.10 -16.58 -4.88
C GLN A 266 -6.11 -15.43 -4.69
N LEU A 267 -6.55 -14.18 -4.82
CA LEU A 267 -5.71 -13.01 -4.55
C LEU A 267 -5.25 -12.96 -3.10
N LYS A 268 -6.11 -13.33 -2.14
CA LYS A 268 -5.71 -13.40 -0.73
C LYS A 268 -4.68 -14.51 -0.48
N ARG A 269 -4.83 -15.67 -1.12
CA ARG A 269 -3.86 -16.77 -1.02
C ARG A 269 -2.51 -16.36 -1.62
N ALA A 270 -2.51 -15.76 -2.81
CA ALA A 270 -1.31 -15.26 -3.45
C ALA A 270 -0.61 -14.17 -2.61
N ALA A 271 -1.38 -13.26 -1.98
CA ALA A 271 -0.82 -12.27 -1.07
C ALA A 271 -0.19 -12.90 0.17
N ALA A 272 -0.85 -13.92 0.76
CA ALA A 272 -0.30 -14.63 1.91
C ALA A 272 0.97 -15.42 1.55
N GLU A 273 1.01 -16.03 0.37
CA GLU A 273 2.20 -16.72 -0.16
C GLU A 273 3.35 -15.74 -0.40
N ALA A 274 3.06 -14.55 -0.95
CA ALA A 274 4.06 -13.50 -1.13
C ALA A 274 4.63 -13.00 0.22
N GLU A 275 3.78 -12.77 1.23
CA GLU A 275 4.25 -12.40 2.58
C GLU A 275 5.14 -13.49 3.21
N LEU A 276 4.80 -14.76 2.99
CA LEU A 276 5.61 -15.88 3.47
C LEU A 276 6.96 -15.95 2.75
N ALA A 277 6.99 -15.70 1.44
CA ALA A 277 8.22 -15.63 0.66
C ALA A 277 9.13 -14.49 1.15
N GLU A 278 8.59 -13.29 1.37
CA GLU A 278 9.37 -12.16 1.92
C GLU A 278 9.91 -12.45 3.33
N ARG A 279 9.13 -13.14 4.17
CA ARG A 279 9.59 -13.57 5.50
C ARG A 279 10.68 -14.63 5.40
N ALA A 280 10.58 -15.55 4.45
CA ALA A 280 11.62 -16.55 4.19
C ALA A 280 12.92 -15.89 3.75
N GLU A 281 12.88 -14.99 2.76
CA GLU A 281 14.05 -14.24 2.29
C GLU A 281 14.72 -13.43 3.41
N ARG A 282 13.92 -12.85 4.31
CA ARG A 282 14.47 -12.12 5.47
C ARG A 282 15.17 -13.03 6.47
N LEU A 283 14.69 -14.26 6.62
CA LEU A 283 15.21 -15.24 7.58
C LEU A 283 16.30 -16.14 6.99
N GLU A 284 16.49 -16.13 5.67
CA GLU A 284 17.54 -16.91 5.03
C GLU A 284 18.93 -16.41 5.47
N PRO A 285 19.72 -17.26 6.16
CA PRO A 285 21.09 -16.92 6.49
C PRO A 285 21.93 -16.91 5.21
N GLN A 286 22.72 -15.86 4.99
CA GLN A 286 23.60 -15.76 3.83
C GLN A 286 24.64 -16.90 3.87
N VAL A 287 24.42 -17.92 3.05
CA VAL A 287 25.37 -19.01 2.87
C VAL A 287 26.57 -18.48 2.08
N PRO A 288 27.80 -18.54 2.62
CA PRO A 288 28.98 -18.09 1.90
C PRO A 288 29.14 -18.88 0.59
N VAL A 289 29.07 -18.17 -0.54
CA VAL A 289 29.38 -18.75 -1.84
C VAL A 289 30.88 -19.07 -1.85
N LEU A 290 31.23 -20.35 -1.72
CA LEU A 290 32.60 -20.82 -1.89
C LEU A 290 32.98 -20.63 -3.36
N ARG A 291 33.63 -19.50 -3.66
CA ARG A 291 34.26 -19.27 -4.95
C ARG A 291 35.42 -20.27 -5.06
N PRO A 292 35.46 -21.16 -6.07
CA PRO A 292 36.61 -22.02 -6.28
C PRO A 292 37.84 -21.12 -6.44
N ALA A 293 38.90 -21.39 -5.67
CA ALA A 293 40.15 -20.67 -5.78
C ALA A 293 40.70 -20.86 -7.20
N ALA A 294 40.60 -19.83 -8.03
CA ALA A 294 41.34 -19.77 -9.27
C ALA A 294 42.82 -19.83 -8.90
N ALA A 295 43.53 -20.81 -9.47
CA ALA A 295 44.96 -20.98 -9.32
C ALA A 295 45.66 -19.64 -9.59
N SER A 296 46.43 -19.19 -8.60
CA SER A 296 47.28 -18.01 -8.70
C SER A 296 48.21 -18.14 -9.91
N ALA A 297 48.02 -17.31 -10.93
CA ALA A 297 48.98 -17.11 -11.98
C ALA A 297 50.19 -16.38 -11.39
N ALA A 298 51.27 -17.12 -11.15
CA ALA A 298 52.58 -16.57 -10.84
C ALA A 298 53.15 -15.81 -12.07
N PRO A 299 53.89 -14.71 -11.88
CA PRO A 299 54.51 -13.98 -12.98
C PRO A 299 55.73 -14.74 -13.50
N ALA A 300 55.78 -14.94 -14.82
CA ALA A 300 56.93 -15.51 -15.51
C ALA A 300 58.09 -14.50 -15.55
N THR A 301 59.29 -14.95 -15.16
CA THR A 301 60.57 -14.34 -15.49
C THR A 301 61.43 -15.45 -16.11
N ASP A 302 62.04 -15.15 -17.25
CA ASP A 302 62.70 -16.08 -18.16
C ASP A 302 64.00 -16.69 -17.61
N ALA A 303 64.24 -17.98 -17.91
CA ALA A 303 65.47 -18.56 -18.52
C ALA A 303 65.74 -20.05 -18.13
N GLU A 304 65.42 -20.97 -19.07
CA GLU A 304 66.29 -22.03 -19.66
C GLU A 304 66.94 -23.19 -18.81
N PRO A 305 67.37 -24.35 -19.40
CA PRO A 305 66.55 -25.59 -19.44
C PRO A 305 67.26 -26.89 -18.97
N ALA A 306 66.50 -28.01 -18.96
CA ALA A 306 66.93 -29.43 -18.81
C ALA A 306 67.53 -29.83 -17.44
N GLU A 307 67.24 -30.95 -16.77
CA GLU A 307 66.78 -32.29 -17.15
C GLU A 307 66.33 -33.03 -15.86
N GLU A 308 65.46 -34.04 -16.03
CA GLU A 308 65.23 -35.19 -15.12
C GLU A 308 64.66 -34.98 -13.68
N ARG A 309 63.36 -35.26 -13.53
CA ARG A 309 62.86 -36.44 -12.79
C ARG A 309 61.34 -36.58 -12.90
N SER A 310 60.90 -37.73 -13.41
CA SER A 310 59.50 -38.17 -13.44
C SER A 310 58.88 -38.22 -12.03
N PRO A 311 57.57 -37.94 -11.89
CA PRO A 311 56.86 -38.11 -10.63
C PRO A 311 56.46 -39.57 -10.41
N VAL A 312 56.74 -40.06 -9.20
CA VAL A 312 56.25 -41.32 -8.65
C VAL A 312 54.73 -41.25 -8.55
N ALA A 313 54.05 -42.16 -9.24
CA ALA A 313 52.65 -42.47 -9.00
C ALA A 313 52.52 -43.18 -7.65
N VAL A 314 51.90 -42.52 -6.67
CA VAL A 314 51.33 -43.19 -5.50
C VAL A 314 49.83 -43.32 -5.73
N ASN A 315 49.42 -44.51 -6.16
CA ASN A 315 48.07 -44.99 -6.00
C ASN A 315 47.80 -45.15 -4.50
N GLY A 316 46.87 -44.36 -3.96
CA GLY A 316 46.26 -44.55 -2.65
C GLY A 316 44.75 -44.68 -2.82
N GLY A 317 44.22 -45.87 -2.54
CA GLY A 317 42.81 -46.21 -2.66
C GLY A 317 41.90 -45.45 -1.68
N PRO A 318 40.57 -45.66 -1.79
CA PRO A 318 39.60 -44.97 -0.99
C PRO A 318 39.62 -45.54 0.42
N ASP A 319 39.89 -44.71 1.42
CA ASP A 319 39.25 -44.77 2.74
C ASP A 319 39.84 -43.74 3.70
N ALA A 320 39.06 -42.68 3.94
CA ALA A 320 38.98 -42.00 5.23
C ALA A 320 37.75 -41.07 5.23
N SER A 321 36.57 -41.61 4.91
CA SER A 321 35.32 -40.93 5.26
C SER A 321 35.22 -40.91 6.79
N SER A 322 35.25 -39.73 7.40
CA SER A 322 35.15 -39.62 8.85
C SER A 322 33.86 -40.29 9.36
N PRO A 323 33.87 -40.99 10.51
CA PRO A 323 32.71 -41.66 11.08
C PRO A 323 31.55 -40.72 11.43
N TYR A 324 31.82 -39.41 11.50
CA TYR A 324 30.83 -38.38 11.76
C TYR A 324 30.09 -37.91 10.50
N ALA A 325 30.57 -38.25 9.30
CA ALA A 325 29.91 -37.88 8.04
C ALA A 325 28.57 -38.61 7.82
N ARG A 326 28.29 -39.67 8.58
CA ARG A 326 27.01 -40.41 8.55
C ARG A 326 26.06 -40.07 9.71
N MET A 327 26.48 -39.23 10.65
CA MET A 327 25.64 -38.85 11.79
C MET A 327 24.60 -37.81 11.35
N GLY A 328 23.42 -38.26 10.94
CA GLY A 328 22.31 -37.41 10.48
C GLY A 328 21.71 -37.79 9.12
N ILE A 329 22.33 -38.72 8.40
CA ILE A 329 21.73 -39.35 7.21
C ILE A 329 20.87 -40.50 7.72
N ILE A 330 19.56 -40.29 7.75
CA ILE A 330 18.60 -41.39 7.85
C ILE A 330 18.46 -41.90 6.43
N ASP A 331 18.96 -43.11 6.16
CA ASP A 331 18.73 -43.77 4.87
C ASP A 331 17.22 -43.77 4.60
N ALA A 332 16.85 -43.48 3.35
CA ALA A 332 15.46 -43.29 2.94
C ALA A 332 14.60 -44.45 3.46
N ALA A 333 13.71 -44.16 4.42
CA ALA A 333 12.72 -45.12 4.85
C ALA A 333 11.87 -45.45 3.62
N GLU A 334 11.92 -46.71 3.17
CA GLU A 334 11.06 -47.22 2.11
C GLU A 334 9.61 -46.93 2.50
N PRO A 335 8.88 -46.07 1.77
CA PRO A 335 7.49 -45.79 2.09
C PRO A 335 6.72 -47.10 1.88
N GLY A 336 6.24 -47.72 2.96
CA GLY A 336 5.54 -49.01 2.94
C GLY A 336 4.23 -49.04 2.15
N ILE A 337 3.88 -47.94 1.47
CA ILE A 337 2.75 -47.83 0.56
C ILE A 337 3.22 -46.99 -0.63
N SER A 338 3.83 -47.67 -1.60
CA SER A 338 4.31 -47.04 -2.84
C SER A 338 3.17 -46.69 -3.81
N ASP A 339 1.98 -47.24 -3.61
CA ASP A 339 0.84 -47.02 -4.51
C ASP A 339 -0.50 -47.02 -3.76
N LEU A 340 -1.01 -45.82 -3.47
CA LEU A 340 -2.27 -45.59 -2.78
C LEU A 340 -3.49 -45.99 -3.65
N ASP A 341 -3.34 -45.93 -4.97
CA ASP A 341 -4.43 -46.18 -5.91
C ASP A 341 -4.80 -47.67 -5.96
N LEU A 342 -3.82 -48.56 -5.79
CA LEU A 342 -4.08 -50.00 -5.67
C LEU A 342 -4.88 -50.33 -4.41
N VAL A 343 -4.60 -49.66 -3.29
CA VAL A 343 -5.32 -49.84 -2.02
C VAL A 343 -6.78 -49.39 -2.16
N LEU A 344 -7.01 -48.23 -2.78
CA LEU A 344 -8.35 -47.70 -2.98
C LEU A 344 -9.16 -48.52 -4.01
N ARG A 345 -8.49 -49.05 -5.05
CA ARG A 345 -9.12 -49.94 -6.04
C ARG A 345 -9.56 -51.26 -5.40
N ARG A 346 -8.72 -51.87 -4.55
CA ARG A 346 -9.05 -53.12 -3.82
C ARG A 346 -10.25 -52.95 -2.89
N ARG A 347 -10.40 -51.78 -2.26
CA ARG A 347 -11.57 -51.46 -1.44
C ARG A 347 -12.85 -51.30 -2.27
N ARG A 348 -12.77 -50.69 -3.46
CA ARG A 348 -13.93 -50.52 -4.35
C ARG A 348 -14.43 -51.83 -4.94
N THR A 349 -13.59 -52.86 -5.04
CA THR A 349 -13.98 -54.19 -5.52
C THR A 349 -14.42 -55.14 -4.39
N ALA A 350 -14.31 -54.73 -3.13
CA ALA A 350 -14.66 -55.51 -1.95
C ALA A 350 -16.01 -55.10 -1.32
N VAL A 351 -16.79 -54.24 -2.00
CA VAL A 351 -18.18 -53.87 -1.70
C VAL A 351 -19.03 -54.25 -2.91
#